data_AF-A0A6H0IVK0-F1
#
_entry.id   AF-A0A6H0IVK0-F1
#
_cell.length_a   1.000
_cell.length_b   1.000
_cell.length_c   1.000
_cell.angle_alpha   90.00
_cell.angle_beta   90.00
_cell.angle_gamma   90.00
#
_symmetry.space_group_name_H-M   'P 1'
#
loop_
_entity.id
_entity.type
_entity.pdbx_description
1 polymer ?
#
loop_
_entity_poly.entity_id
_entity_poly.type
_entity_poly.pdbx_seq_one_letter_code
_entity_poly.pdbx_strand_id
1 'polypeptide(L)'
;MLQLALHRLLAAEPLETRARRPEGFDLAHYVDEGGLNFTLSDGSLTLELLLDPETAFHLRETPLSQDQVMEETADRRVRLTATVADTAQVRWWLLGLGDQVEVISPQSLRETIATTLRQAAARYD
;
A
#
# COMPACT_ATOMS: atom_id res chain seq x y z
N MET A 1 0.30 17.34 -7.35
CA MET A 1 1.61 17.94 -7.01
C MET A 1 2.70 17.08 -7.66
N LEU A 2 3.71 17.66 -8.30
CA LEU A 2 4.80 16.88 -8.92
C LEU A 2 5.83 16.50 -7.85
N GLN A 3 6.16 15.21 -7.75
CA GLN A 3 7.22 14.71 -6.87
C GLN A 3 8.48 14.41 -7.68
N LEU A 4 9.61 14.96 -7.22
CA LEU A 4 10.91 14.79 -7.85
C LEU A 4 11.80 13.97 -6.92
N ALA A 5 12.31 12.85 -7.40
CA ALA A 5 13.24 12.04 -6.61
C ALA A 5 14.61 12.74 -6.56
N LEU A 6 15.06 13.08 -5.35
CA LEU A 6 16.29 13.85 -5.12
C LEU A 6 17.52 13.22 -5.80
N HIS A 7 17.65 11.89 -5.74
CA HIS A 7 18.76 11.16 -6.33
C HIS A 7 18.82 11.20 -7.88
N ARG A 8 17.78 11.71 -8.54
CA ARG A 8 17.74 11.92 -10.00
C ARG A 8 18.04 13.36 -10.41
N LEU A 9 18.20 14.28 -9.45
CA LEU A 9 18.55 15.67 -9.74
C LEU A 9 20.04 15.78 -10.02
N LEU A 10 20.40 16.24 -11.21
CA LEU A 10 21.81 16.41 -11.63
C LEU A 10 22.43 17.71 -11.11
N ALA A 11 21.63 18.78 -11.07
CA ALA A 11 22.04 20.09 -10.59
C ALA A 11 20.80 20.90 -10.14
N ALA A 12 21.02 21.90 -9.30
CA ALA A 12 20.03 22.90 -8.92
C ALA A 12 20.71 24.28 -8.86
N GLU A 13 20.07 25.28 -9.44
CA GLU A 13 20.57 26.66 -9.46
C GLU A 13 19.64 27.55 -8.63
N PRO A 14 20.18 28.42 -7.75
CA PRO A 14 19.36 29.35 -6.98
C PRO A 14 18.75 30.41 -7.90
N LEU A 15 17.49 30.76 -7.63
CA LEU A 15 16.81 31.86 -8.30
C LEU A 15 16.73 33.06 -7.36
N GLU A 16 16.80 34.26 -7.92
CA GLU A 16 16.56 35.53 -7.20
C GLU A 16 15.10 35.66 -6.72
N THR A 17 14.19 34.87 -7.31
CA THR A 17 12.78 34.87 -6.94
C THR A 17 12.55 34.00 -5.71
N ARG A 18 11.92 34.57 -4.68
CA ARG A 18 11.53 33.83 -3.47
C ARG A 18 10.50 32.74 -3.79
N ALA A 19 10.70 31.56 -3.22
CA ALA A 19 9.71 30.50 -3.24
C ALA A 19 8.41 30.96 -2.56
N ARG A 20 7.26 30.57 -3.12
CA ARG A 20 5.94 30.81 -2.53
C ARG A 20 5.47 29.52 -1.84
N ARG A 21 5.43 29.53 -0.51
CA ARG A 21 4.80 28.44 0.26
C ARG A 21 3.28 28.61 0.18
N PRO A 22 2.51 27.57 -0.16
CA PRO A 22 1.06 27.62 -0.08
C PRO A 22 0.62 27.92 1.36
N GLU A 23 -0.40 28.77 1.49
CA GLU A 23 -0.97 29.09 2.80
C GLU A 23 -1.54 27.82 3.46
N GLY A 24 -1.23 27.61 4.74
CA GLY A 24 -1.70 26.44 5.50
C GLY A 24 -0.99 25.11 5.19
N PHE A 25 0.02 25.07 4.30
CA PHE A 25 0.72 23.81 4.00
C PHE A 25 1.59 23.35 5.19
N ASP A 26 1.30 22.15 5.72
CA ASP A 26 2.11 21.42 6.70
C ASP A 26 2.74 20.19 6.04
N LEU A 27 4.08 20.15 5.99
CA LEU A 27 4.82 19.04 5.39
C LEU A 27 4.69 17.75 6.19
N ALA A 28 4.66 17.83 7.53
CA ALA A 28 4.56 16.66 8.38
C ALA A 28 3.20 15.98 8.16
N HIS A 29 2.12 16.77 8.24
CA HIS A 29 0.78 16.30 7.94
C HIS A 29 0.68 15.69 6.53
N TYR A 30 1.24 16.36 5.52
CA TYR A 30 1.27 15.85 4.15
C TYR A 30 2.00 14.52 4.01
N VAL A 31 3.09 14.30 4.75
CA VAL A 31 3.83 13.03 4.75
C VAL A 31 3.06 11.94 5.49
N ASP A 32 2.48 12.28 6.64
CA ASP A 32 1.71 11.34 7.48
C ASP A 32 0.44 10.84 6.78
N GLU A 33 -0.20 11.68 5.97
CA GLU A 33 -1.32 11.28 5.08
C GLU A 33 -0.86 10.45 3.87
N GLY A 34 0.42 10.12 3.79
CA GLY A 34 0.97 9.34 2.69
C GLY A 34 1.11 10.15 1.41
N GLY A 35 1.20 11.47 1.48
CA GLY A 35 1.35 12.34 0.32
C GLY A 35 2.55 11.97 -0.54
N LEU A 36 3.63 11.41 0.04
CA LEU A 36 4.82 10.88 -0.66
C LEU A 36 4.67 9.47 -1.23
N ASN A 37 3.57 8.78 -0.95
CA ASN A 37 3.28 7.48 -1.54
C ASN A 37 2.75 7.64 -2.97
N PHE A 38 2.88 6.60 -3.80
CA PHE A 38 2.10 6.48 -5.05
C PHE A 38 0.62 6.22 -4.70
N THR A 39 -0.04 7.22 -4.12
CA THR A 39 -1.45 7.20 -3.74
C THR A 39 -2.32 7.10 -4.98
N LEU A 40 -3.28 6.19 -4.94
CA LEU A 40 -4.30 6.04 -5.98
C LEU A 40 -5.57 6.83 -5.64
N SER A 41 -5.76 7.14 -4.36
CA SER A 41 -6.76 8.08 -3.85
C SER A 41 -6.23 8.78 -2.60
N ASP A 42 -6.91 9.85 -2.19
CA ASP A 42 -6.64 10.57 -0.93
C ASP A 42 -7.22 9.82 0.30
N GLY A 43 -7.62 8.55 0.13
CA GLY A 43 -8.33 7.75 1.13
C GLY A 43 -7.52 6.56 1.66
N SER A 44 -8.03 5.99 2.75
CA SER A 44 -7.58 4.70 3.29
C SER A 44 -8.49 3.55 2.83
N LEU A 45 -7.94 2.33 2.86
CA LEU A 45 -8.64 1.08 2.64
C LEU A 45 -8.68 0.31 3.96
N THR A 46 -9.87 -0.14 4.35
CA THR A 46 -9.98 -1.22 5.32
C THR A 46 -9.76 -2.53 4.60
N LEU A 47 -8.58 -3.13 4.79
CA LEU A 47 -8.23 -4.41 4.23
C LEU A 47 -8.78 -5.54 5.11
N GLU A 48 -9.31 -6.56 4.46
CA GLU A 48 -9.50 -7.88 5.05
C GLU A 48 -8.75 -8.89 4.18
N LEU A 49 -7.81 -9.62 4.79
CA LEU A 49 -6.96 -10.60 4.14
C LEU A 49 -7.12 -11.97 4.81
N LEU A 50 -7.03 -13.04 4.03
CA LEU A 50 -6.72 -14.37 4.53
C LEU A 50 -5.28 -14.70 4.20
N LEU A 51 -4.51 -15.05 5.23
CA LEU A 51 -3.08 -15.27 5.14
C LEU A 51 -2.75 -16.72 5.51
N ASP A 52 -1.70 -17.26 4.90
CA ASP A 52 -1.08 -18.45 5.44
C ASP A 52 -0.41 -18.18 6.81
N PRO A 53 -0.06 -19.24 7.59
CA PRO A 53 0.53 -19.07 8.91
C PRO A 53 1.87 -18.33 8.93
N GLU A 54 2.70 -18.48 7.89
CA GLU A 54 4.05 -17.92 7.83
C GLU A 54 4.00 -16.41 7.58
N THR A 55 3.23 -15.97 6.60
CA THR A 55 2.97 -14.55 6.34
C THR A 55 2.31 -13.89 7.54
N ALA A 56 1.35 -14.57 8.17
CA ALA A 56 0.70 -14.08 9.38
C ALA A 56 1.67 -13.97 10.57
N PHE A 57 2.71 -14.81 10.66
CA PHE A 57 3.74 -14.68 11.67
C PHE A 57 4.54 -13.38 11.48
N HIS A 58 4.99 -13.10 10.25
CA HIS A 58 5.74 -11.88 9.96
C HIS A 58 4.93 -10.59 10.19
N LEU A 59 3.64 -10.61 9.87
CA LEU A 59 2.76 -9.46 10.09
C LEU A 59 2.40 -9.25 11.56
N ARG A 60 2.60 -10.24 12.44
CA ARG A 60 2.55 -10.02 13.90
C ARG A 60 3.76 -9.21 14.39
N GLU A 61 4.93 -9.43 13.82
CA GLU A 61 6.16 -8.71 14.19
C GLU A 61 6.25 -7.33 13.53
N THR A 62 5.71 -7.20 12.32
CA THR A 62 5.71 -5.97 11.52
C THR A 62 4.29 -5.63 11.05
N PRO A 63 3.45 -5.07 11.95
CA PRO A 63 2.06 -4.75 11.60
C PRO A 63 1.96 -3.75 10.45
N LEU A 64 0.94 -3.90 9.60
CA LEU A 64 0.62 -2.97 8.52
C LEU A 64 0.19 -1.60 9.04
N SER A 65 -0.49 -1.58 10.19
CA SER A 65 -1.04 -0.39 10.83
C SER A 65 -1.27 -0.65 12.32
N GLN A 66 -1.52 0.42 13.10
CA GLN A 66 -1.77 0.31 14.54
C GLN A 66 -3.10 -0.37 14.89
N ASP A 67 -4.08 -0.32 13.99
CA ASP A 67 -5.40 -0.93 14.14
C ASP A 67 -5.47 -2.36 13.60
N GLN A 68 -4.32 -2.98 13.31
CA GLN A 68 -4.27 -4.35 12.81
C GLN A 68 -4.84 -5.35 13.83
N VAL A 69 -5.79 -6.17 13.38
CA VAL A 69 -6.39 -7.28 14.13
C VAL A 69 -6.16 -8.58 13.38
N MET A 70 -5.88 -9.66 14.10
CA MET A 70 -5.63 -10.98 13.53
C MET A 70 -6.42 -12.06 14.28
N GLU A 71 -7.11 -12.92 13.53
CA GLU A 71 -7.94 -14.00 14.05
C GLU A 71 -7.62 -15.31 13.33
N GLU A 72 -7.42 -16.39 14.09
CA GLU A 72 -7.24 -17.72 13.49
C GLU A 72 -8.56 -18.24 12.91
N THR A 73 -8.50 -18.85 11.73
CA THR A 73 -9.66 -19.46 11.07
C THR A 73 -9.62 -20.99 11.17
N ALA A 74 -10.77 -21.64 10.95
CA ALA A 74 -10.92 -23.09 11.10
C ALA A 74 -10.00 -23.92 10.16
N ASP A 75 -9.56 -23.33 9.05
CA ASP A 75 -8.68 -23.92 8.04
C ASP A 75 -7.18 -23.64 8.31
N ARG A 76 -6.82 -23.20 9.52
CA ARG A 76 -5.46 -22.83 9.94
C ARG A 76 -4.87 -21.64 9.17
N ARG A 77 -5.67 -20.91 8.39
CA ARG A 77 -5.29 -19.58 7.91
C ARG A 77 -5.52 -18.54 9.01
N VAL A 78 -5.08 -17.32 8.74
CA VAL A 78 -5.29 -16.19 9.64
C VAL A 78 -6.02 -15.09 8.89
N ARG A 79 -7.18 -14.68 9.42
CA ARG A 79 -7.86 -13.48 8.96
C ARG A 79 -7.17 -12.27 9.57
N LEU A 80 -6.74 -11.33 8.73
CA LEU A 80 -6.17 -10.06 9.16
C LEU A 80 -7.05 -8.91 8.67
N THR A 81 -7.32 -7.96 9.56
CA THR A 81 -7.99 -6.70 9.23
C THR A 81 -7.11 -5.53 9.63
N ALA A 82 -6.96 -4.53 8.75
CA ALA A 82 -6.12 -3.36 9.00
C ALA A 82 -6.55 -2.17 8.12
N THR A 83 -6.36 -0.94 8.60
CA THR A 83 -6.55 0.27 7.78
C THR A 83 -5.22 0.73 7.20
N VAL A 84 -5.10 0.77 5.87
CA VAL A 84 -3.88 1.20 5.17
C VAL A 84 -4.17 2.29 4.15
N ALA A 85 -3.16 3.02 3.71
CA ALA A 85 -3.31 3.99 2.62
C ALA A 85 -3.63 3.30 1.27
N ASP A 86 -4.53 3.87 0.48
CA ASP A 86 -4.86 3.35 -0.85
C ASP A 86 -3.75 3.67 -1.86
N THR A 87 -2.80 2.75 -2.01
CA THR A 87 -1.61 2.98 -2.84
C THR A 87 -1.36 1.87 -3.84
N ALA A 88 -0.60 2.20 -4.90
CA ALA A 88 -0.07 1.19 -5.81
C ALA A 88 0.91 0.23 -5.10
N GLN A 89 1.62 0.72 -4.07
CA GLN A 89 2.56 -0.08 -3.27
C GLN A 89 1.85 -1.23 -2.55
N VAL A 90 0.68 -0.99 -1.94
CA VAL A 90 -0.12 -2.06 -1.31
C VAL A 90 -0.50 -3.12 -2.35
N ARG A 91 -0.90 -2.72 -3.56
CA ARG A 91 -1.24 -3.67 -4.63
C ARG A 91 -0.03 -4.50 -5.07
N TRP A 92 1.13 -3.88 -5.26
CA TRP A 92 2.35 -4.60 -5.62
C TRP A 92 2.81 -5.54 -4.52
N TRP A 93 2.71 -5.11 -3.27
CA TRP A 93 3.02 -5.94 -2.11
C TRP A 93 2.10 -7.18 -2.07
N LEU A 94 0.78 -7.01 -2.22
CA LEU A 94 -0.17 -8.12 -2.31
C LEU A 94 0.15 -9.06 -3.47
N LEU A 95 0.46 -8.53 -4.66
CA LEU A 95 0.84 -9.35 -5.82
C LEU A 95 2.16 -10.11 -5.59
N GLY A 96 3.10 -9.51 -4.86
CA GLY A 96 4.39 -10.12 -4.54
C GLY A 96 4.28 -11.29 -3.56
N LEU A 97 3.26 -11.30 -2.70
CA LEU A 97 2.96 -12.44 -1.82
C LEU A 97 2.36 -13.62 -2.59
N GLY A 98 1.72 -13.38 -3.73
CA GLY A 98 1.20 -14.44 -4.60
C GLY A 98 0.08 -15.24 -3.93
N ASP A 99 0.28 -16.55 -3.82
CA ASP A 99 -0.68 -17.51 -3.26
C ASP A 99 -0.73 -17.54 -1.72
N GLN A 100 0.23 -16.89 -1.05
CA GLN A 100 0.30 -16.80 0.42
C GLN A 100 -0.79 -15.88 1.01
N VAL A 101 -1.46 -15.07 0.18
CA VAL A 101 -2.49 -14.12 0.58
C VAL A 101 -3.71 -14.20 -0.33
N GLU A 102 -4.88 -14.08 0.28
CA GLU A 102 -6.14 -13.88 -0.41
C GLU A 102 -6.79 -12.59 0.07
N VAL A 103 -7.07 -11.65 -0.82
CA VAL A 103 -7.80 -10.42 -0.49
C VAL A 103 -9.28 -10.74 -0.37
N ILE A 104 -9.87 -10.57 0.81
CA ILE A 104 -11.30 -10.74 1.06
C ILE A 104 -12.06 -9.44 0.79
N SER A 105 -11.53 -8.31 1.27
CA SER A 105 -12.16 -6.99 1.15
C SER A 105 -11.07 -5.89 1.03
N PRO A 106 -11.34 -4.78 0.31
CA PRO A 106 -12.55 -4.49 -0.46
C PRO A 106 -12.65 -5.29 -1.77
N GLN A 107 -13.88 -5.53 -2.23
CA GLN A 107 -14.16 -6.33 -3.42
C GLN A 107 -13.47 -5.81 -4.68
N SER A 108 -13.41 -4.49 -4.86
CA SER A 108 -12.72 -3.85 -5.99
C SER A 108 -11.22 -4.17 -6.03
N LEU A 109 -10.57 -4.22 -4.86
CA LEU A 109 -9.17 -4.62 -4.74
C LEU A 109 -9.01 -6.11 -5.05
N ARG A 110 -9.87 -6.97 -4.48
CA ARG A 110 -9.89 -8.40 -4.77
C ARG A 110 -9.98 -8.68 -6.27
N GLU A 111 -10.90 -8.02 -6.97
CA GLU A 111 -11.09 -8.16 -8.42
C GLU A 111 -9.85 -7.71 -9.22
N THR A 112 -9.23 -6.61 -8.80
CA THR A 112 -7.99 -6.09 -9.41
C THR A 112 -6.85 -7.10 -9.30
N ILE A 113 -6.62 -7.64 -8.09
CA ILE A 113 -5.56 -8.63 -7.83
C ILE A 113 -5.84 -9.92 -8.61
N ALA A 114 -7.07 -10.45 -8.53
CA ALA A 114 -7.46 -11.68 -9.22
C ALA A 114 -7.33 -11.56 -10.75
N THR A 115 -7.68 -10.41 -11.33
CA THR A 115 -7.53 -10.17 -12.78
C THR A 115 -6.07 -10.13 -13.19
N THR A 116 -5.24 -9.43 -12.41
CA THR A 116 -3.80 -9.33 -12.67
C THR A 116 -3.13 -10.70 -12.60
N LEU A 117 -3.43 -11.50 -11.57
CA LEU A 117 -2.88 -12.85 -11.41
C LEU A 117 -3.30 -13.78 -12.54
N ARG A 118 -4.58 -13.74 -12.97
CA ARG A 118 -5.05 -14.52 -14.13
C ARG A 118 -4.32 -14.15 -15.42
N GLN A 119 -4.12 -12.87 -15.68
CA GLN A 119 -3.37 -12.40 -16.85
C GLN A 119 -1.89 -12.79 -16.78
N ALA A 120 -1.29 -12.79 -15.59
CA ALA A 120 0.08 -13.21 -15.39
C ALA A 120 0.24 -14.73 -15.63
N ALA A 121 -0.66 -15.54 -15.08
CA ALA A 121 -0.66 -17.00 -15.25
C ALA A 121 -0.79 -17.39 -16.74
N ALA A 122 -1.72 -16.76 -17.46
CA ALA A 122 -1.95 -17.01 -18.89
C ALA A 122 -0.75 -16.72 -19.81
N ARG A 123 0.34 -16.14 -19.31
CA ARG A 123 1.59 -15.95 -20.08
C ARG A 123 2.50 -17.18 -20.06
N TYR A 124 2.23 -18.13 -19.18
CA TYR A 124 3.01 -19.35 -19.01
C TYR A 124 2.29 -20.59 -19.53
N ASP A 125 1.03 -20.44 -19.94
CA ASP A 125 0.22 -21.44 -20.65
C ASP A 125 0.41 -21.32 -22.18
#